data_AF-A0A972AKJ4-F1
#
_entry.id   AF-A0A972AKJ4-F1
#
_cell.length_a   1.000
_cell.length_b   1.000
_cell.length_c   1.000
_cell.angle_alpha   90.00
_cell.angle_beta   90.00
_cell.angle_gamma   90.00
#
_symmetry.space_group_name_H-M   'P 1'
#
loop_
_entity.id
_entity.type
_entity.pdbx_description
1 polymer ?
#
loop_
_entity_poly.entity_id
_entity_poly.type
_entity_poly.pdbx_seq_one_letter_code
_entity_poly.pdbx_strand_id
1 'polypeptide(L)' 'MAISIKKDDCVGCGLCLESCPYPGAIVMESGRAVITDKCVECGACVDSCGAGAIEFEESKRETGADLE' A
#
# COMPACT_ATOMS: atom_id res chain seq x y z
N MET A 1 0.71 0.07 -13.88
CA MET A 1 1.11 -1.01 -12.98
C MET A 1 0.62 -0.58 -11.61
N ALA A 2 -0.63 -0.89 -11.26
CA ALA A 2 -1.27 -0.20 -10.15
C ALA A 2 -0.66 -0.63 -8.82
N ILE A 3 -0.47 0.29 -7.88
CA ILE A 3 -0.15 -0.06 -6.49
C ILE A 3 -1.45 -0.35 -5.75
N SER A 4 -1.52 -1.48 -5.05
CA SER A 4 -2.65 -1.89 -4.25
C SER A 4 -2.27 -2.15 -2.80
N ILE A 5 -3.22 -1.93 -1.90
CA ILE A 5 -3.04 -2.08 -0.46
C ILE A 5 -3.90 -3.24 0.04
N LYS A 6 -3.24 -4.28 0.57
CA LYS A 6 -3.86 -5.39 1.29
C LYS A 6 -4.43 -4.85 2.60
N LYS A 7 -5.76 -4.76 2.63
CA LYS A 7 -6.50 -4.26 3.78
C LYS A 7 -6.35 -5.14 5.03
N ASP A 8 -6.01 -6.42 4.85
CA ASP A 8 -5.83 -7.37 5.95
C ASP A 8 -4.51 -7.10 6.70
N ASP A 9 -3.42 -6.90 5.96
CA ASP A 9 -2.09 -6.59 6.51
C ASP A 9 -1.91 -5.10 6.86
N CYS A 10 -2.76 -4.22 6.33
CA CYS A 10 -2.66 -2.79 6.58
C CYS A 10 -3.11 -2.44 8.01
N VAL A 11 -2.14 -2.14 8.86
CA VAL A 11 -2.37 -1.70 10.26
C VAL A 11 -2.71 -0.21 10.41
N GLY A 12 -2.80 0.56 9.32
CA GLY A 12 -3.15 1.98 9.39
C GLY A 12 -2.05 2.89 9.95
N CYS A 13 -0.78 2.48 9.88
CA CYS A 13 0.33 3.18 10.53
C CYS A 13 0.63 4.59 10.00
N GLY A 14 0.24 4.93 8.76
CA GLY A 14 0.51 6.25 8.18
C GLY A 14 1.85 6.42 7.48
N LEU A 15 2.81 5.49 7.66
CA LEU A 15 4.16 5.60 7.11
C LEU A 15 4.19 5.80 5.59
N CYS A 16 3.33 5.09 4.87
CA CYS A 16 3.22 5.23 3.41
C CYS A 16 2.83 6.66 2.97
N LEU A 17 2.06 7.38 3.80
CA LEU A 17 1.60 8.73 3.55
C LEU A 17 2.73 9.74 3.78
N GLU A 18 3.58 9.51 4.79
CA GLU A 18 4.76 10.32 5.09
C GLU A 18 5.86 10.14 4.04
N SER A 19 6.09 8.91 3.59
CA SER A 19 7.09 8.62 2.56
C SER A 19 6.65 8.97 1.14
N CYS A 20 5.36 9.25 0.91
CA CYS A 20 4.87 9.56 -0.42
C CYS A 20 5.26 10.99 -0.82
N PRO A 21 6.05 11.20 -1.87
CA PRO A 21 6.39 12.54 -2.35
C PRO A 21 5.22 13.23 -3.06
N TYR A 22 4.12 12.49 -3.33
CA TYR A 22 2.94 12.98 -4.04
C TYR A 22 1.77 13.21 -3.06
N PRO A 23 1.48 14.48 -2.69
CA PRO A 23 0.42 14.76 -1.72
C PRO A 23 -0.95 14.38 -2.27
N GLY A 24 -1.67 13.56 -1.49
CA GLY A 24 -3.01 13.06 -1.84
C GLY A 24 -3.00 11.84 -2.77
N ALA A 25 -1.85 11.28 -3.12
CA ALA A 25 -1.76 9.96 -3.76
C ALA A 25 -2.19 8.83 -2.82
N ILE A 26 -2.04 9.03 -1.51
CA ILE A 26 -2.46 8.11 -0.46
C ILE A 26 -3.34 8.87 0.52
N VAL A 27 -4.46 8.27 0.89
CA VAL A 27 -5.40 8.79 1.90
C VAL A 27 -5.69 7.72 2.94
N MET A 28 -6.05 8.13 4.15
CA MET A 28 -6.51 7.20 5.19
C MET A 28 -8.03 7.16 5.18
N GLU A 29 -8.59 5.98 4.96
CA GLU A 29 -10.02 5.72 4.94
C GLU A 29 -10.32 4.54 5.87
N SER A 30 -11.22 4.73 6.83
CA SER A 30 -11.56 3.71 7.83
C SER A 30 -10.34 3.11 8.57
N GLY A 31 -9.33 3.93 8.85
CA GLY A 31 -8.09 3.51 9.52
C GLY A 31 -7.13 2.69 8.65
N ARG A 32 -7.32 2.68 7.32
CA ARG A 32 -6.46 1.96 6.36
C ARG A 32 -6.01 2.91 5.26
N ALA A 33 -4.81 2.67 4.74
CA ALA A 33 -4.31 3.44 3.63
C ALA A 33 -5.04 3.04 2.34
N VAL A 34 -5.40 4.01 1.52
CA VAL A 34 -6.07 3.86 0.23
C VAL A 34 -5.32 4.71 -0.80
N ILE A 35 -4.97 4.07 -1.91
CA ILE A 35 -4.32 4.72 -3.05
C ILE A 35 -5.40 5.43 -3.87
N THR A 36 -5.13 6.66 -4.30
CA THR A 36 -6.01 7.44 -5.17
C THR A 36 -5.45 7.49 -6.59
N ASP A 37 -6.22 8.05 -7.51
CA ASP A 37 -5.83 8.29 -8.90
C ASP A 37 -4.63 9.25 -9.06
N LYS A 38 -4.24 9.96 -7.99
CA LYS A 38 -3.03 10.80 -7.99
C LYS A 38 -1.73 9.99 -7.86
N CYS A 39 -1.82 8.70 -7.59
CA CYS A 39 -0.66 7.84 -7.49
C CYS A 39 -0.02 7.63 -8.86
N VAL A 40 1.26 7.98 -8.96
CA VAL A 40 2.07 7.77 -10.17
C VAL A 40 2.87 6.48 -10.11
N GLU A 41 2.49 5.55 -9.22
CA GLU A 41 3.07 4.21 -9.16
C GLU A 41 4.60 4.23 -8.86
N CYS A 42 5.08 5.25 -8.14
CA CYS A 42 6.53 5.47 -7.91
C CYS A 42 7.21 4.42 -7.01
N GLY A 43 6.45 3.61 -6.27
CA GLY A 43 6.98 2.56 -5.40
C GLY A 43 7.47 3.00 -4.02
N ALA A 44 7.52 4.30 -3.70
CA ALA A 44 8.02 4.79 -2.42
C ALA A 44 7.24 4.24 -1.20
N CYS A 45 5.93 4.05 -1.35
CA CYS A 45 5.08 3.51 -0.29
C CYS A 45 5.30 2.02 -0.04
N VAL A 46 5.69 1.24 -1.06
CA VAL A 46 6.00 -0.19 -0.93
C VAL A 46 7.24 -0.36 -0.06
N ASP A 47 8.30 0.40 -0.35
CA ASP A 47 9.57 0.35 0.39
C ASP A 47 9.42 0.78 1.86
N SER A 48 8.53 1.75 2.12
CA SER A 48 8.27 2.24 3.48
C SER A 48 7.26 1.40 4.26
N CYS A 49 6.56 0.47 3.61
CA CYS A 49 5.55 -0.34 4.28
C CYS A 49 6.21 -1.51 5.02
N GLY A 50 6.59 -1.29 6.28
CA GLY A 50 7.15 -2.35 7.13
C GLY A 50 6.19 -3.51 7.42
N ALA A 51 4.89 -3.34 7.20
CA ALA A 51 3.89 -4.40 7.33
C ALA A 51 3.78 -5.29 6.08
N GLY A 52 4.42 -4.93 4.96
CA GLY A 52 4.28 -5.67 3.70
C GLY A 52 2.88 -5.61 3.08
N ALA A 53 2.06 -4.64 3.49
CA ALA A 53 0.67 -4.52 3.07
C ALA A 53 0.48 -3.85 1.71
N ILE A 54 1.53 -3.31 1.10
CA ILE A 54 1.46 -2.54 -0.16
C ILE A 54 2.27 -3.28 -1.22
N GLU A 55 1.64 -3.61 -2.34
CA GLU A 55 2.24 -4.36 -3.44
C GLU A 55 1.84 -3.76 -4.78
N PHE A 56 2.62 -4.08 -5.82
CA PHE A 56 2.21 -3.81 -7.19
C PHE A 56 1.20 -4.87 -7.62
N GLU A 57 0.01 -4.44 -8.03
CA GLU A 57 -1.08 -5.29 -8.53
C GLU A 57 -0.63 -5.89 -9.88
N GLU A 58 -0.06 -7.08 -9.81
CA GLU A 58 -0.03 -8.03 -10.92
C GLU A 58 -1.20 -8.98 -10.70
N SER A 59 -2.18 -8.93 -11.61
CA SER A 59 -3.43 -9.66 -11.49
C SER A 59 -3.22 -11.14 -11.12
N LYS A 60 -3.71 -11.48 -9.93
CA LYS A 60 -3.91 -12.84 -9.38
C LYS A 60 -2.62 -13.61 -9.05
N ARG A 61 -2.37 -13.73 -7.74
CA ARG A 61 -2.30 -15.01 -7.02
C ARG A 61 -2.29 -14.73 -5.52
N GLU A 62 -3.43 -15.02 -4.91
CA GLU A 62 -3.55 -15.45 -3.52
C GLU A 62 -2.33 -16.29 -3.08
N THR A 63 -1.49 -15.75 -2.21
CA THR A 63 -0.65 -16.53 -1.30
C THR A 63 -0.59 -15.73 -0.01
N GLY A 64 -1.65 -15.88 0.78
CA GLY A 64 -1.53 -15.67 2.21
C GLY A 64 -0.67 -16.80 2.79
N ALA A 65 0.14 -16.44 3.78
CA ALA A 65 0.87 -17.30 4.68
C ALA A 65 1.93 -18.21 4.03
N ASP A 66 3.17 -17.70 4.00
CA ASP A 66 4.30 -18.55 4.35
C ASP A 66 4.07 -19.04 5.79
N LEU A 67 3.76 -20.32 5.88
CA LEU A 67 3.50 -21.08 7.07
C LEU A 67 4.80 -21.77 7.44
N GLU A 68 5.46 -21.32 8.52
CA GLU A 68 6.44 -22.12 9.27
C GLU A 68 6.22 -21.95 10.78
#